data_AF-A0A2D4S516-F1
#
_entry.id   AF-A0A2D4S516-F1
#
_cell.length_a   1.000
_cell.length_b   1.000
_cell.length_c   1.000
_cell.angle_alpha   90.00
_cell.angle_beta   90.00
_cell.angle_gamma   90.00
#
_symmetry.space_group_name_H-M   'P 1'
#
loop_
_entity.id
_entity.type
_entity.pdbx_description
1 polymer ?
#
loop_
_entity_poly.entity_id
_entity_poly.type
_entity_poly.pdbx_seq_one_letter_code
_entity_poly.pdbx_strand_id
1 'polypeptide(L)'
;MNNKNLIRFTAILIASLFSASLSQAMSAKPAAQAAPADPITTFNNSWAGKALSHQRSMNGDTPLAENNILGSHNTYNSKAYRNATRYLDPQQTHSIYDQLRMGARFIELDAHWTAHTHGWPWEWGTDLLLCHSGIGVDVGDLHLGCSLTDRFVKDGVAEVGRWLNENPNEVIILYFEDHTDGRHQQLLNIINDKLSGKVYASNGCQNIPNTLTKNQVRAAGKQVVLWKDGGCSSNTGMKNLAFTGLGDIDRIWEDRTSIGAISAFFTNGSVKRIEAQDVTQAFKNGGNIVNLDNLTYNDSRLEAGIWSWDVNEPNNWGGNQDCAVQWGNGRWDDADCSNQHFFACQHNETNEWNLSTYSDIWSDGENACDILGDYRFSVPKNSQENEALKSAKGGISHVWINANDLSNEGTWVSP
;
A
#
# COMPACT_ATOMS: atom_id res chain seq x y z
N MET A 1 83.80 -14.95 75.44
CA MET A 1 82.37 -14.67 75.24
C MET A 1 82.23 -13.56 74.22
N ASN A 2 81.32 -13.71 73.24
CA ASN A 2 80.82 -12.70 72.29
C ASN A 2 81.82 -12.14 71.25
N ASN A 3 81.47 -11.82 70.02
CA ASN A 3 80.41 -12.19 69.07
C ASN A 3 80.94 -11.65 67.72
N LYS A 4 80.98 -12.42 66.62
CA LYS A 4 81.37 -11.90 65.30
C LYS A 4 80.18 -12.00 64.34
N ASN A 5 79.61 -10.84 64.02
CA ASN A 5 78.53 -10.68 63.05
C ASN A 5 79.03 -10.88 61.63
N LEU A 6 78.39 -11.79 60.90
CA LEU A 6 78.60 -12.03 59.47
C LEU A 6 77.31 -11.71 58.72
N ILE A 7 77.44 -10.85 57.72
CA ILE A 7 76.41 -10.37 56.79
C ILE A 7 75.89 -11.55 55.97
N ARG A 8 74.56 -11.70 55.82
CA ARG A 8 73.95 -12.65 54.89
C ARG A 8 72.90 -11.98 54.00
N PHE A 9 73.17 -12.04 52.70
CA PHE A 9 72.23 -11.85 51.60
C PHE A 9 71.12 -12.92 51.65
N THR A 10 69.88 -12.53 51.37
CA THR A 10 68.76 -13.47 51.17
C THR A 10 68.34 -13.44 49.70
N ALA A 11 68.41 -14.62 49.08
CA ALA A 11 68.01 -14.87 47.70
C ALA A 11 66.48 -14.94 47.56
N ILE A 12 65.98 -14.37 46.46
CA ILE A 12 64.58 -14.41 46.04
C ILE A 12 64.34 -15.77 45.36
N LEU A 13 63.45 -16.58 45.92
CA LEU A 13 62.98 -17.83 45.33
C LEU A 13 61.70 -17.56 44.53
N ILE A 14 61.75 -17.83 43.22
CA ILE A 14 60.61 -17.78 42.30
C ILE A 14 59.82 -19.09 42.49
N ALA A 15 58.60 -18.99 43.02
CA ALA A 15 57.66 -20.09 43.09
C ALA A 15 56.67 -20.01 41.92
N SER A 16 56.76 -20.99 41.03
CA SER A 16 55.85 -21.23 39.91
C SER A 16 54.46 -21.64 40.39
N LEU A 17 53.47 -20.77 40.23
CA LEU A 17 52.05 -21.08 40.41
C LEU A 17 51.48 -21.54 39.07
N PHE A 18 51.19 -22.85 38.97
CA PHE A 18 50.32 -23.42 37.94
C PHE A 18 48.89 -22.95 38.21
N SER A 19 48.41 -21.95 37.48
CA SER A 19 46.99 -21.60 37.42
C SER A 19 46.28 -22.53 36.43
N ALA A 20 45.54 -23.51 36.96
CA ALA A 20 44.61 -24.31 36.19
C ALA A 20 43.47 -23.41 35.68
N SER A 21 43.45 -23.10 34.39
CA SER A 21 42.32 -22.47 33.72
C SER A 21 41.21 -23.52 33.56
N LEU A 22 40.25 -23.52 34.49
CA LEU A 22 38.95 -24.14 34.22
C LEU A 22 38.26 -23.33 33.13
N SER A 23 38.30 -23.85 31.90
CA SER A 23 37.42 -23.45 30.81
C SER A 23 35.99 -23.81 31.17
N GLN A 24 35.27 -22.88 31.80
CA GLN A 24 33.81 -22.90 31.78
C GLN A 24 33.37 -22.60 30.35
N ALA A 25 33.21 -23.66 29.56
CA ALA A 25 32.44 -23.61 28.33
C ALA A 25 31.00 -23.26 28.70
N MET A 26 30.67 -21.96 28.69
CA MET A 26 29.30 -21.48 28.64
C MET A 26 28.69 -22.08 27.37
N SER A 27 27.88 -23.13 27.54
CA SER A 27 27.02 -23.64 26.47
C SER A 27 26.01 -22.54 26.15
N ALA A 28 26.37 -21.64 25.23
CA ALA A 28 25.43 -20.72 24.63
C ALA A 28 24.40 -21.59 23.90
N LYS A 29 23.19 -21.65 24.46
CA LYS A 29 22.04 -22.21 23.77
C LYS A 29 21.99 -21.53 22.39
N PRO A 30 21.92 -22.27 21.27
CA PRO A 30 21.78 -21.65 19.97
C PRO A 30 20.60 -20.67 20.05
N ALA A 31 20.79 -19.44 19.59
CA ALA A 31 19.68 -18.51 19.43
C ALA A 31 18.59 -19.25 18.67
N ALA A 32 17.36 -19.23 19.19
CA ALA A 32 16.24 -19.85 18.50
C ALA A 32 16.23 -19.28 17.08
N GLN A 33 16.42 -20.14 16.07
CA GLN A 33 16.29 -19.77 14.68
C GLN A 33 14.93 -19.07 14.57
N ALA A 34 14.92 -17.79 14.18
CA ALA A 34 13.67 -17.09 13.92
C ALA A 34 12.85 -17.97 12.97
N ALA A 35 11.56 -18.19 13.30
CA ALA A 35 10.68 -18.92 12.41
C ALA A 35 10.79 -18.30 11.00
N PRO A 36 10.81 -19.12 9.93
CA PRO A 36 10.88 -18.58 8.58
C PRO A 36 9.73 -17.58 8.39
N ALA A 37 10.05 -16.41 7.84
CA ALA A 37 9.07 -15.39 7.53
C ALA A 37 7.96 -15.99 6.66
N ASP A 38 6.70 -15.62 6.92
CA ASP A 38 5.60 -16.07 6.07
C ASP A 38 5.77 -15.53 4.64
N PRO A 39 5.12 -16.14 3.63
CA PRO A 39 5.32 -15.76 2.23
C PRO A 39 5.01 -14.29 1.93
N ILE A 40 4.06 -13.66 2.64
CA ILE A 40 3.74 -12.24 2.43
C ILE A 40 4.84 -11.35 3.01
N THR A 41 5.37 -11.70 4.19
CA THR A 41 6.56 -11.01 4.73
C THR A 41 7.77 -11.17 3.81
N THR A 42 7.94 -12.35 3.20
CA THR A 42 8.99 -12.57 2.19
C THR A 42 8.79 -11.67 0.97
N PHE A 43 7.56 -11.57 0.44
CA PHE A 43 7.21 -10.64 -0.63
C PHE A 43 7.47 -9.18 -0.25
N ASN A 44 7.05 -8.75 0.95
CA ASN A 44 7.24 -7.37 1.40
C ASN A 44 8.73 -6.99 1.55
N ASN A 45 9.59 -7.97 1.85
CA ASN A 45 11.04 -7.79 1.90
C ASN A 45 11.73 -7.93 0.54
N SER A 46 11.04 -8.42 -0.49
CA SER A 46 11.55 -8.47 -1.86
C SER A 46 11.62 -7.07 -2.46
N TRP A 47 12.33 -6.95 -3.58
CA TRP A 47 12.34 -5.71 -4.36
C TRP A 47 10.94 -5.19 -4.66
N ALA A 48 10.04 -6.06 -5.15
CA ALA A 48 8.71 -5.65 -5.59
C ALA A 48 7.89 -5.05 -4.44
N GLY A 49 7.92 -5.69 -3.27
CA GLY A 49 7.23 -5.20 -2.07
C GLY A 49 7.76 -3.84 -1.60
N LYS A 50 9.10 -3.67 -1.59
CA LYS A 50 9.76 -2.41 -1.21
C LYS A 50 9.47 -1.30 -2.21
N ALA A 51 9.60 -1.55 -3.50
CA ALA A 51 9.33 -0.57 -4.56
C ALA A 51 7.88 -0.06 -4.51
N LEU A 52 6.90 -0.97 -4.33
CA LEU A 52 5.51 -0.57 -4.11
C LEU A 52 5.35 0.29 -2.85
N SER A 53 6.09 -0.01 -1.78
CA SER A 53 6.07 0.78 -0.54
C SER A 53 6.63 2.19 -0.74
N HIS A 54 7.79 2.32 -1.38
CA HIS A 54 8.40 3.62 -1.67
C HIS A 54 7.51 4.50 -2.56
N GLN A 55 6.89 3.93 -3.60
CA GLN A 55 5.91 4.66 -4.42
C GLN A 55 4.76 5.21 -3.59
N ARG A 56 4.21 4.39 -2.68
CA ARG A 56 3.10 4.81 -1.83
C ARG A 56 3.50 5.89 -0.84
N SER A 57 4.71 5.85 -0.29
CA SER A 57 5.20 6.85 0.66
C SER A 57 5.45 8.19 -0.01
N MET A 58 6.10 8.20 -1.19
CA MET A 58 6.39 9.43 -1.94
C MET A 58 5.11 10.12 -2.44
N ASN A 59 4.07 9.35 -2.79
CA ASN A 59 2.78 9.89 -3.22
C ASN A 59 1.90 10.41 -2.06
N GLY A 60 2.47 10.75 -0.90
CA GLY A 60 1.72 11.18 0.28
C GLY A 60 0.90 12.46 0.07
N ASP A 61 1.51 13.44 -0.61
CA ASP A 61 0.92 14.75 -0.93
C ASP A 61 0.32 14.83 -2.33
N THR A 62 0.48 13.78 -3.13
CA THR A 62 -0.21 13.63 -4.42
C THR A 62 -1.70 13.40 -4.19
N PRO A 63 -2.61 14.12 -4.88
CA PRO A 63 -4.04 13.86 -4.81
C PRO A 63 -4.38 12.41 -5.15
N LEU A 64 -5.41 11.85 -4.50
CA LEU A 64 -5.83 10.47 -4.73
C LEU A 64 -6.22 10.21 -6.20
N ALA A 65 -6.75 11.23 -6.88
CA ALA A 65 -7.07 11.23 -8.32
C ALA A 65 -5.84 11.22 -9.24
N GLU A 66 -4.62 11.30 -8.70
CA GLU A 66 -3.36 11.15 -9.44
C GLU A 66 -2.58 9.90 -9.00
N ASN A 67 -3.07 9.14 -8.01
CA ASN A 67 -2.39 7.94 -7.53
C ASN A 67 -2.72 6.72 -8.41
N ASN A 68 -1.73 5.87 -8.68
CA ASN A 68 -1.98 4.49 -9.11
C ASN A 68 -2.10 3.57 -7.88
N ILE A 69 -3.23 2.89 -7.74
CA ILE A 69 -3.62 2.11 -6.57
C ILE A 69 -4.01 0.71 -7.02
N LEU A 70 -3.32 -0.29 -6.47
CA LEU A 70 -3.80 -1.66 -6.51
C LEU A 70 -4.77 -1.90 -5.36
N GLY A 71 -5.85 -2.63 -5.67
CA GLY A 71 -6.84 -3.05 -4.69
C GLY A 71 -7.33 -4.46 -4.97
N SER A 72 -8.29 -4.91 -4.17
CA SER A 72 -8.99 -6.17 -4.44
C SER A 72 -10.48 -5.94 -4.59
N HIS A 73 -11.08 -6.66 -5.53
CA HIS A 73 -12.52 -6.69 -5.74
C HIS A 73 -13.14 -7.78 -4.86
N ASN A 74 -14.29 -7.50 -4.25
CA ASN A 74 -14.98 -8.38 -3.31
C ASN A 74 -14.03 -8.98 -2.27
N THR A 75 -13.26 -8.11 -1.61
CA THR A 75 -12.12 -8.44 -0.73
C THR A 75 -12.48 -9.52 0.31
N TYR A 76 -13.72 -9.52 0.78
CA TYR A 76 -14.24 -10.47 1.78
C TYR A 76 -14.56 -11.87 1.23
N ASN A 77 -14.84 -12.03 -0.06
CA ASN A 77 -15.23 -13.30 -0.68
C ASN A 77 -14.00 -14.19 -0.88
N SER A 78 -13.47 -14.71 0.23
CA SER A 78 -12.14 -15.32 0.28
C SER A 78 -12.14 -16.78 0.75
N LYS A 79 -11.24 -17.58 0.17
CA LYS A 79 -10.92 -18.94 0.63
C LYS A 79 -10.53 -18.98 2.10
N ALA A 80 -9.90 -17.92 2.63
CA ALA A 80 -9.52 -17.82 4.04
C ALA A 80 -10.72 -17.93 5.00
N TYR A 81 -11.93 -17.65 4.52
CA TYR A 81 -13.15 -17.73 5.31
C TYR A 81 -14.09 -18.82 4.81
N ARG A 82 -13.77 -19.54 3.73
CA ARG A 82 -14.66 -20.55 3.17
C ARG A 82 -15.01 -21.65 4.19
N ASN A 83 -16.25 -22.12 4.15
CA ASN A 83 -16.66 -23.34 4.85
C ASN A 83 -17.55 -24.19 3.91
N ALA A 84 -18.29 -25.17 4.45
CA ALA A 84 -19.14 -26.06 3.66
C ALA A 84 -20.30 -25.36 2.94
N THR A 85 -20.69 -24.15 3.36
CA THR A 85 -21.88 -23.43 2.88
C THR A 85 -21.62 -21.96 2.54
N ARG A 86 -20.48 -21.39 2.94
CA ARG A 86 -20.06 -20.00 2.70
C ARG A 86 -18.92 -19.94 1.68
N TYR A 87 -19.01 -18.96 0.77
CA TYR A 87 -17.99 -18.63 -0.25
C TYR A 87 -17.55 -19.87 -1.06
N LEU A 88 -18.53 -20.52 -1.72
CA LEU A 88 -18.30 -21.75 -2.47
C LEU A 88 -17.49 -21.52 -3.76
N ASP A 89 -17.61 -20.33 -4.35
CA ASP A 89 -16.75 -19.82 -5.43
C ASP A 89 -16.04 -18.53 -4.98
N PRO A 90 -14.95 -18.66 -4.19
CA PRO A 90 -14.27 -17.51 -3.63
C PRO A 90 -13.47 -16.77 -4.71
N GLN A 91 -13.63 -15.45 -4.75
CA GLN A 91 -12.88 -14.56 -5.63
C GLN A 91 -11.48 -14.26 -5.09
N GLN A 92 -11.28 -14.33 -3.77
CA GLN A 92 -9.99 -14.10 -3.13
C GLN A 92 -9.43 -15.37 -2.50
N THR A 93 -8.11 -15.40 -2.31
CA THR A 93 -7.43 -16.51 -1.61
C THR A 93 -7.06 -16.13 -0.17
N HIS A 94 -6.62 -14.89 0.05
CA HIS A 94 -6.09 -14.43 1.33
C HIS A 94 -7.13 -13.67 2.17
N SER A 95 -6.88 -13.54 3.46
CA SER A 95 -7.72 -12.74 4.36
C SER A 95 -7.72 -11.25 3.95
N ILE A 96 -8.71 -10.46 4.36
CA ILE A 96 -8.75 -8.99 4.18
C ILE A 96 -7.47 -8.39 4.74
N TYR A 97 -7.06 -8.83 5.93
CA TYR A 97 -5.82 -8.39 6.58
C TYR A 97 -4.58 -8.68 5.72
N ASP A 98 -4.50 -9.87 5.15
CA ASP A 98 -3.36 -10.26 4.31
C ASP A 98 -3.37 -9.60 2.92
N GLN A 99 -4.55 -9.33 2.35
CA GLN A 99 -4.67 -8.54 1.12
C GLN A 99 -4.12 -7.12 1.33
N LEU A 100 -4.41 -6.49 2.48
CA LEU A 100 -3.82 -5.21 2.85
C LEU A 100 -2.30 -5.31 3.08
N ARG A 101 -1.81 -6.40 3.70
CA ARG A 101 -0.36 -6.66 3.86
C ARG A 101 0.37 -6.80 2.52
N MET A 102 -0.29 -7.32 1.49
CA MET A 102 0.28 -7.46 0.13
C MET A 102 0.27 -6.14 -0.66
N GLY A 103 -0.31 -5.06 -0.12
CA GLY A 103 -0.27 -3.73 -0.73
C GLY A 103 -1.59 -3.22 -1.29
N ALA A 104 -2.70 -3.96 -1.15
CA ALA A 104 -4.02 -3.44 -1.50
C ALA A 104 -4.31 -2.18 -0.70
N ARG A 105 -4.72 -1.08 -1.35
CA ARG A 105 -5.14 0.18 -0.71
C ARG A 105 -6.53 0.66 -1.12
N PHE A 106 -7.17 -0.09 -2.01
CA PHE A 106 -8.62 -0.07 -2.17
C PHE A 106 -9.15 -1.47 -1.84
N ILE A 107 -10.15 -1.55 -0.95
CA ILE A 107 -10.85 -2.79 -0.63
C ILE A 107 -12.36 -2.59 -0.65
N GLU A 108 -13.09 -3.66 -0.91
CA GLU A 108 -14.52 -3.68 -1.15
C GLU A 108 -15.22 -4.71 -0.28
N LEU A 109 -16.34 -4.28 0.33
CA LEU A 109 -17.17 -5.07 1.23
C LEU A 109 -18.65 -4.93 0.83
N ASP A 110 -19.26 -6.02 0.36
CA ASP A 110 -20.66 -5.99 -0.06
C ASP A 110 -21.53 -6.26 1.16
N ALA A 111 -22.24 -5.23 1.62
CA ALA A 111 -23.00 -5.29 2.86
C ALA A 111 -24.46 -5.60 2.58
N HIS A 112 -24.88 -6.82 2.92
CA HIS A 112 -26.25 -7.30 2.75
C HIS A 112 -27.00 -7.38 4.08
N TRP A 113 -28.24 -6.90 4.14
CA TRP A 113 -29.12 -7.13 5.28
C TRP A 113 -29.89 -8.45 5.13
N THR A 114 -29.38 -9.53 5.70
CA THR A 114 -29.95 -10.87 5.44
C THR A 114 -29.99 -11.77 6.67
N ALA A 115 -30.70 -12.89 6.54
CA ALA A 115 -30.83 -13.88 7.59
C ALA A 115 -29.53 -14.66 7.82
N HIS A 116 -29.29 -15.07 9.06
CA HIS A 116 -28.16 -15.89 9.43
C HIS A 116 -28.51 -16.98 10.43
N THR A 117 -27.69 -18.03 10.44
CA THR A 117 -27.76 -19.18 11.36
C THR A 117 -26.49 -19.33 12.20
N HIS A 118 -25.73 -18.25 12.38
CA HIS A 118 -24.59 -18.23 13.31
C HIS A 118 -25.02 -18.56 14.74
N GLY A 119 -24.21 -19.41 15.40
CA GLY A 119 -24.42 -19.77 16.80
C GLY A 119 -25.56 -20.76 17.01
N TRP A 120 -26.18 -20.70 18.19
CA TRP A 120 -27.28 -21.59 18.54
C TRP A 120 -28.59 -21.17 17.89
N PRO A 121 -29.58 -22.08 17.71
CA PRO A 121 -30.85 -21.76 17.04
C PRO A 121 -31.62 -20.55 17.59
N TRP A 122 -31.45 -20.21 18.88
CA TRP A 122 -32.06 -19.03 19.49
C TRP A 122 -31.30 -17.71 19.23
N GLU A 123 -30.11 -17.78 18.64
CA GLU A 123 -29.28 -16.63 18.23
C GLU A 123 -29.45 -16.32 16.73
N TRP A 124 -30.15 -17.19 15.99
CA TRP A 124 -30.45 -16.99 14.58
C TRP A 124 -31.34 -15.77 14.39
N GLY A 125 -31.13 -15.04 13.30
CA GLY A 125 -31.80 -13.76 13.09
C GLY A 125 -31.39 -13.10 11.79
N THR A 126 -31.51 -11.78 11.73
CA THR A 126 -31.06 -10.95 10.60
C THR A 126 -29.99 -9.98 11.06
N ASP A 127 -28.91 -9.88 10.29
CA ASP A 127 -27.81 -8.95 10.56
C ASP A 127 -27.17 -8.53 9.21
N LEU A 128 -26.20 -7.62 9.27
CA LEU A 128 -25.38 -7.25 8.11
C LEU A 128 -24.32 -8.33 7.86
N LEU A 129 -24.44 -9.03 6.73
CA LEU A 129 -23.49 -10.03 6.26
C LEU A 129 -22.71 -9.52 5.04
N LEU A 130 -21.50 -10.06 4.88
CA LEU A 130 -20.64 -9.90 3.73
C LEU A 130 -20.98 -11.00 2.73
N CYS A 131 -21.68 -10.64 1.66
CA CYS A 131 -22.29 -11.60 0.76
C CYS A 131 -22.01 -11.24 -0.70
N HIS A 132 -21.52 -12.23 -1.44
CA HIS A 132 -21.29 -12.12 -2.87
C HIS A 132 -22.51 -12.66 -3.61
N SER A 133 -23.52 -11.81 -3.82
CA SER A 133 -24.80 -12.23 -4.40
C SER A 133 -24.67 -12.52 -5.90
N GLY A 134 -24.58 -13.80 -6.27
CA GLY A 134 -24.42 -14.24 -7.67
C GLY A 134 -25.71 -14.46 -8.46
N ILE A 135 -26.90 -14.26 -7.88
CA ILE A 135 -28.19 -14.55 -8.54
C ILE A 135 -29.22 -13.47 -8.19
N GLY A 136 -29.59 -12.64 -9.16
CA GLY A 136 -30.91 -11.97 -9.13
C GLY A 136 -30.91 -10.46 -8.95
N VAL A 137 -30.40 -9.73 -9.96
CA VAL A 137 -30.93 -8.38 -10.25
C VAL A 137 -32.37 -8.44 -10.80
N ASP A 138 -32.82 -9.61 -11.26
CA ASP A 138 -34.12 -9.80 -11.93
C ASP A 138 -35.19 -10.54 -11.08
N VAL A 139 -34.94 -10.82 -9.79
CA VAL A 139 -35.88 -11.58 -8.94
C VAL A 139 -36.18 -10.91 -7.58
N GLY A 140 -36.42 -9.61 -7.58
CA GLY A 140 -36.94 -8.85 -6.42
C GLY A 140 -35.97 -8.77 -5.23
N ASP A 141 -36.43 -8.13 -4.14
CA ASP A 141 -35.69 -7.85 -2.88
C ASP A 141 -35.20 -9.08 -2.09
N LEU A 142 -35.04 -10.23 -2.76
CA LEU A 142 -34.51 -11.45 -2.18
C LEU A 142 -33.01 -11.48 -2.47
N HIS A 143 -32.18 -11.33 -1.43
CA HIS A 143 -30.72 -11.48 -1.47
C HIS A 143 -30.29 -12.93 -1.81
N LEU A 144 -30.72 -13.40 -2.98
CA LEU A 144 -30.53 -14.73 -3.51
C LEU A 144 -29.06 -14.96 -3.83
N GLY A 145 -28.42 -15.86 -3.07
CA GLY A 145 -26.99 -16.15 -3.20
C GLY A 145 -26.21 -15.92 -1.92
N CYS A 146 -26.78 -15.21 -0.94
CA CYS A 146 -26.18 -15.10 0.39
C CYS A 146 -26.34 -16.40 1.17
N SER A 147 -25.24 -16.88 1.74
CA SER A 147 -25.27 -17.99 2.69
C SER A 147 -25.74 -17.51 4.06
N LEU A 148 -26.56 -18.32 4.73
CA LEU A 148 -26.95 -18.08 6.13
C LEU A 148 -25.75 -18.08 7.10
N THR A 149 -24.58 -18.52 6.64
CA THR A 149 -23.34 -18.54 7.42
C THR A 149 -22.28 -17.56 6.91
N ASP A 150 -22.64 -16.70 5.96
CA ASP A 150 -21.78 -15.63 5.46
C ASP A 150 -21.26 -14.77 6.61
N ARG A 151 -20.05 -14.24 6.43
CA ARG A 151 -19.37 -13.56 7.53
C ARG A 151 -20.09 -12.26 7.87
N PHE A 152 -20.16 -11.87 9.14
CA PHE A 152 -20.75 -10.58 9.48
C PHE A 152 -19.88 -9.42 8.97
N VAL A 153 -20.52 -8.32 8.57
CA VAL A 153 -19.83 -7.06 8.23
C VAL A 153 -18.96 -6.59 9.39
N LYS A 154 -19.45 -6.70 10.63
CA LYS A 154 -18.70 -6.33 11.84
C LYS A 154 -17.36 -7.05 11.97
N ASP A 155 -17.26 -8.30 11.52
CA ASP A 155 -16.03 -9.08 11.60
C ASP A 155 -15.03 -8.67 10.51
N GLY A 156 -15.52 -8.33 9.32
CA GLY A 156 -14.69 -7.80 8.24
C GLY A 156 -14.13 -6.43 8.58
N VAL A 157 -14.97 -5.52 9.08
CA VAL A 157 -14.54 -4.17 9.49
C VAL A 157 -13.60 -4.21 10.70
N ALA A 158 -13.83 -5.12 11.66
CA ALA A 158 -12.89 -5.34 12.76
C ALA A 158 -11.50 -5.78 12.28
N GLU A 159 -11.45 -6.61 11.24
CA GLU A 159 -10.20 -7.05 10.64
C GLU A 159 -9.45 -5.93 9.93
N VAL A 160 -10.17 -5.05 9.21
CA VAL A 160 -9.62 -3.81 8.66
C VAL A 160 -9.07 -2.91 9.77
N GLY A 161 -9.86 -2.69 10.83
CA GLY A 161 -9.46 -1.87 11.98
C GLY A 161 -8.19 -2.38 12.66
N ARG A 162 -8.05 -3.70 12.82
CA ARG A 162 -6.83 -4.32 13.34
C ARG A 162 -5.61 -4.01 12.47
N TRP A 163 -5.71 -4.19 11.15
CA TRP A 163 -4.60 -3.88 10.24
C TRP A 163 -4.21 -2.39 10.32
N LEU A 164 -5.20 -1.48 10.34
CA LEU A 164 -4.94 -0.04 10.43
C LEU A 164 -4.26 0.38 11.74
N ASN A 165 -4.57 -0.29 12.85
CA ASN A 165 -3.91 -0.04 14.14
C ASN A 165 -2.42 -0.41 14.12
N GLU A 166 -2.06 -1.44 13.38
CA GLU A 166 -0.68 -1.90 13.22
C GLU A 166 0.09 -1.11 12.15
N ASN A 167 -0.62 -0.36 11.30
CA ASN A 167 -0.08 0.40 10.18
C ASN A 167 -0.55 1.87 10.22
N PRO A 168 -0.14 2.67 11.23
CA PRO A 168 -0.71 4.00 11.49
C PRO A 168 -0.48 5.02 10.37
N ASN A 169 0.53 4.81 9.52
CA ASN A 169 0.85 5.72 8.40
C ASN A 169 0.09 5.37 7.12
N GLU A 170 -0.67 4.28 7.10
CA GLU A 170 -1.39 3.83 5.92
C GLU A 170 -2.77 4.48 5.82
N VAL A 171 -3.16 4.77 4.58
CA VAL A 171 -4.48 5.28 4.22
C VAL A 171 -5.08 4.36 3.17
N ILE A 172 -6.35 3.98 3.34
CA ILE A 172 -7.08 3.13 2.40
C ILE A 172 -8.37 3.80 1.93
N ILE A 173 -8.80 3.41 0.74
CA ILE A 173 -10.18 3.57 0.31
C ILE A 173 -10.93 2.31 0.71
N LEU A 174 -11.91 2.46 1.60
CA LEU A 174 -12.82 1.38 2.00
C LEU A 174 -14.15 1.61 1.28
N TYR A 175 -14.47 0.71 0.36
CA TYR A 175 -15.71 0.72 -0.39
C TYR A 175 -16.73 -0.25 0.21
N PHE A 176 -17.96 0.22 0.36
CA PHE A 176 -19.12 -0.63 0.62
C PHE A 176 -20.07 -0.60 -0.57
N GLU A 177 -20.32 -1.77 -1.16
CA GLU A 177 -21.48 -1.99 -2.03
C GLU A 177 -22.71 -2.16 -1.13
N ASP A 178 -23.70 -1.29 -1.29
CA ASP A 178 -24.81 -1.10 -0.36
C ASP A 178 -26.05 -1.90 -0.78
N HIS A 179 -26.16 -3.09 -0.17
CA HIS A 179 -27.38 -3.91 -0.16
C HIS A 179 -27.98 -3.97 1.25
N THR A 180 -27.87 -2.87 2.00
CA THR A 180 -28.25 -2.84 3.43
C THR A 180 -29.75 -2.64 3.67
N ASP A 181 -30.59 -2.52 2.63
CA ASP A 181 -32.04 -2.29 2.74
C ASP A 181 -32.41 -1.12 3.67
N GLY A 182 -31.65 -0.03 3.58
CA GLY A 182 -31.85 1.17 4.40
C GLY A 182 -31.37 1.04 5.85
N ARG A 183 -30.72 -0.06 6.23
CA ARG A 183 -30.11 -0.30 7.57
C ARG A 183 -28.79 0.45 7.76
N HIS A 184 -28.73 1.68 7.25
CA HIS A 184 -27.53 2.52 7.30
C HIS A 184 -27.11 2.87 8.74
N GLN A 185 -28.05 2.94 9.69
CA GLN A 185 -27.71 3.18 11.10
C GLN A 185 -26.94 2.00 11.70
N GLN A 186 -27.30 0.76 11.36
CA GLN A 186 -26.60 -0.44 11.78
C GLN A 186 -25.18 -0.46 11.21
N LEU A 187 -25.04 -0.19 9.91
CA LEU A 187 -23.72 -0.11 9.28
C LEU A 187 -22.86 1.00 9.90
N LEU A 188 -23.44 2.18 10.14
CA LEU A 188 -22.76 3.30 10.81
C LEU A 188 -22.26 2.91 12.20
N ASN A 189 -23.07 2.20 12.99
CA ASN A 189 -22.68 1.74 14.31
C ASN A 189 -21.48 0.78 14.25
N ILE A 190 -21.47 -0.14 13.28
CA ILE A 190 -20.34 -1.05 13.05
C ILE A 190 -19.08 -0.28 12.70
N ILE A 191 -19.17 0.67 11.77
CA ILE A 191 -18.04 1.49 11.33
C ILE A 191 -17.46 2.29 12.49
N ASN A 192 -18.31 2.97 13.27
CA ASN A 192 -17.88 3.77 14.42
C ASN A 192 -17.22 2.92 15.50
N ASP A 193 -17.78 1.75 15.81
CA ASP A 193 -17.24 0.82 16.79
C ASP A 193 -15.88 0.26 16.33
N LYS A 194 -15.83 -0.31 15.12
CA LYS A 194 -14.68 -1.11 14.66
C LYS A 194 -13.54 -0.29 14.07
N LEU A 195 -13.81 0.89 13.51
CA LEU A 195 -12.77 1.78 12.99
C LEU A 195 -12.42 2.92 13.95
N SER A 196 -13.11 3.04 15.09
CA SER A 196 -12.75 3.92 16.21
C SER A 196 -12.40 5.36 15.79
N GLY A 197 -13.19 5.95 14.90
CA GLY A 197 -13.00 7.33 14.43
C GLY A 197 -11.90 7.54 13.39
N LYS A 198 -11.37 6.48 12.76
CA LYS A 198 -10.35 6.55 11.69
C LYS A 198 -10.87 7.01 10.32
N VAL A 199 -12.18 7.20 10.18
CA VAL A 199 -12.79 7.60 8.90
C VAL A 199 -12.68 9.12 8.71
N TYR A 200 -12.20 9.51 7.53
CA TYR A 200 -12.21 10.89 7.06
C TYR A 200 -13.62 11.24 6.58
N ALA A 201 -14.27 12.15 7.30
CA ALA A 201 -15.66 12.50 7.06
C ALA A 201 -15.82 13.22 5.73
N SER A 202 -16.77 12.76 4.92
CA SER A 202 -17.18 13.46 3.70
C SER A 202 -17.84 14.80 3.97
N ASN A 203 -18.36 15.05 5.18
CA ASN A 203 -19.10 16.27 5.56
C ASN A 203 -20.31 16.57 4.65
N GLY A 204 -20.86 15.54 4.01
CA GLY A 204 -22.05 15.65 3.19
C GLY A 204 -21.98 14.74 1.97
N CYS A 205 -23.01 14.84 1.13
CA CYS A 205 -23.12 14.04 -0.08
C CYS A 205 -22.30 14.66 -1.18
N GLN A 206 -21.07 14.19 -1.31
CA GLN A 206 -20.15 14.58 -2.35
C GLN A 206 -19.23 13.43 -2.73
N ASN A 207 -18.62 13.58 -3.90
CA ASN A 207 -17.55 12.69 -4.35
C ASN A 207 -16.27 12.94 -3.56
N ILE A 208 -15.33 12.01 -3.64
CA ILE A 208 -13.97 12.23 -3.17
C ILE A 208 -13.39 13.48 -3.90
N PRO A 209 -12.93 14.51 -3.18
CA PRO A 209 -12.38 15.70 -3.82
C PRO A 209 -11.12 15.37 -4.62
N ASN A 210 -10.99 15.95 -5.80
CA ASN A 210 -9.80 15.80 -6.64
C ASN A 210 -8.53 16.45 -6.05
N THR A 211 -8.66 17.19 -4.94
CA THR A 211 -7.55 17.73 -4.16
C THR A 211 -7.20 16.90 -2.92
N LEU A 212 -7.97 15.84 -2.61
CA LEU A 212 -7.77 15.08 -1.36
C LEU A 212 -6.49 14.23 -1.45
N THR A 213 -5.58 14.39 -0.50
CA THR A 213 -4.32 13.64 -0.41
C THR A 213 -4.29 12.69 0.79
N LYS A 214 -3.42 11.67 0.76
CA LYS A 214 -3.23 10.77 1.91
C LYS A 214 -2.71 11.53 3.14
N ASN A 215 -1.83 12.51 2.95
CA ASN A 215 -1.31 13.34 4.03
C ASN A 215 -2.38 14.24 4.65
N GLN A 216 -3.34 14.77 3.89
CA GLN A 216 -4.48 15.50 4.46
C GLN A 216 -5.36 14.58 5.33
N VAL A 217 -5.59 13.34 4.89
CA VAL A 217 -6.32 12.33 5.68
C VAL A 217 -5.57 12.03 6.99
N ARG A 218 -4.26 11.79 6.92
CA ARG A 218 -3.42 11.55 8.10
C ARG A 218 -3.33 12.76 9.04
N ALA A 219 -3.22 13.97 8.51
CA ALA A 219 -3.18 15.21 9.28
C ALA A 219 -4.47 15.44 10.08
N ALA A 220 -5.61 14.92 9.60
CA ALA A 220 -6.87 14.87 10.35
C ALA A 220 -6.93 13.73 11.40
N GLY A 221 -5.84 12.97 11.58
CA GLY A 221 -5.77 11.79 12.45
C GLY A 221 -6.57 10.60 11.91
N LYS A 222 -6.80 10.55 10.59
CA LYS A 222 -7.64 9.55 9.92
C LYS A 222 -6.80 8.63 9.03
N GLN A 223 -7.39 7.50 8.65
CA GLN A 223 -6.77 6.48 7.81
C GLN A 223 -7.72 5.91 6.73
N VAL A 224 -9.01 6.22 6.79
CA VAL A 224 -10.00 5.61 5.88
C VAL A 224 -10.75 6.69 5.12
N VAL A 225 -10.67 6.63 3.80
CA VAL A 225 -11.58 7.32 2.88
C VAL A 225 -12.72 6.35 2.61
N LEU A 226 -13.89 6.61 3.19
CA LEU A 226 -15.05 5.73 3.08
C LEU A 226 -15.88 6.11 1.86
N TRP A 227 -16.02 5.18 0.91
CA TRP A 227 -16.97 5.30 -0.19
C TRP A 227 -18.09 4.28 -0.01
N LYS A 228 -19.33 4.72 -0.23
CA LYS A 228 -20.49 3.84 -0.29
C LYS A 228 -21.29 4.20 -1.54
N ASP A 229 -21.70 3.22 -2.33
CA ASP A 229 -22.58 3.44 -3.47
C ASP A 229 -24.06 3.56 -3.02
N GLY A 230 -25.03 3.44 -3.94
CA GLY A 230 -26.44 3.69 -3.65
C GLY A 230 -26.79 5.17 -3.42
N GLY A 231 -25.84 6.08 -3.69
CA GLY A 231 -26.00 7.52 -3.61
C GLY A 231 -26.03 8.08 -2.17
N CYS A 232 -26.60 9.29 -2.06
CA CYS A 232 -26.68 10.04 -0.81
C CYS A 232 -27.61 9.35 0.21
N SER A 233 -27.05 8.89 1.33
CA SER A 233 -27.84 8.23 2.37
C SER A 233 -28.85 9.18 3.03
N SER A 234 -30.06 8.68 3.31
CA SER A 234 -31.06 9.38 4.12
C SER A 234 -30.69 9.45 5.61
N ASN A 235 -29.77 8.58 6.06
CA ASN A 235 -29.25 8.63 7.42
C ASN A 235 -28.22 9.75 7.57
N THR A 236 -28.48 10.71 8.47
CA THR A 236 -27.63 11.90 8.65
C THR A 236 -26.18 11.56 9.02
N GLY A 237 -25.96 10.56 9.87
CA GLY A 237 -24.61 10.17 10.27
C GLY A 237 -23.82 9.56 9.12
N MET A 238 -24.44 8.63 8.38
CA MET A 238 -23.83 8.02 7.20
C MET A 238 -23.57 9.06 6.10
N LYS A 239 -24.52 9.95 5.84
CA LYS A 239 -24.40 11.07 4.89
C LYS A 239 -23.17 11.94 5.14
N ASN A 240 -22.86 12.20 6.40
CA ASN A 240 -21.72 13.05 6.76
C ASN A 240 -20.40 12.28 6.84
N LEU A 241 -20.44 10.95 6.84
CA LEU A 241 -19.27 10.10 7.00
C LEU A 241 -18.74 9.59 5.66
N ALA A 242 -19.61 9.10 4.79
CA ALA A 242 -19.22 8.44 3.53
C ALA A 242 -19.31 9.38 2.33
N PHE A 243 -18.34 9.27 1.42
CA PHE A 243 -18.43 9.83 0.08
C PHE A 243 -19.43 9.03 -0.75
N THR A 244 -20.08 9.69 -1.71
CA THR A 244 -21.11 9.09 -2.58
C THR A 244 -20.59 8.66 -3.95
N GLY A 245 -19.30 8.92 -4.23
CA GLY A 245 -18.67 8.59 -5.50
C GLY A 245 -17.17 8.85 -5.48
N LEU A 246 -16.48 8.28 -6.47
CA LEU A 246 -15.03 8.40 -6.63
C LEU A 246 -14.57 9.74 -7.20
N GLY A 247 -15.47 10.53 -7.78
CA GLY A 247 -15.10 11.81 -8.40
C GLY A 247 -14.26 11.58 -9.64
N ASP A 248 -13.07 12.19 -9.66
CA ASP A 248 -12.12 12.11 -10.77
C ASP A 248 -11.18 10.89 -10.66
N ILE A 249 -11.45 9.96 -9.73
CA ILE A 249 -10.67 8.73 -9.56
C ILE A 249 -11.31 7.62 -10.41
N ASP A 250 -10.56 7.10 -11.38
CA ASP A 250 -11.02 5.98 -12.20
C ASP A 250 -10.79 4.62 -11.51
N ARG A 251 -11.72 3.69 -11.72
CA ARG A 251 -11.69 2.32 -11.18
C ARG A 251 -11.95 1.30 -12.27
N ILE A 252 -11.04 0.33 -12.38
CA ILE A 252 -11.20 -0.89 -13.19
C ILE A 252 -11.18 -2.08 -12.23
N TRP A 253 -12.09 -3.03 -12.41
CA TRP A 253 -12.14 -4.21 -11.56
C TRP A 253 -12.41 -5.50 -12.33
N GLU A 254 -11.89 -6.61 -11.80
CA GLU A 254 -12.21 -7.94 -12.32
C GLU A 254 -13.60 -8.39 -11.89
N ASP A 255 -14.42 -8.81 -12.84
CA ASP A 255 -15.66 -9.53 -12.61
C ASP A 255 -15.74 -10.65 -13.63
N ARG A 256 -15.70 -11.90 -13.15
CA ARG A 256 -15.66 -13.10 -14.00
C ARG A 256 -16.90 -13.28 -14.88
N THR A 257 -17.99 -12.55 -14.60
CA THR A 257 -19.21 -12.55 -15.41
C THR A 257 -19.21 -11.46 -16.50
N SER A 258 -18.25 -10.52 -16.44
CA SER A 258 -18.17 -9.39 -17.37
C SER A 258 -17.57 -9.74 -18.73
N ILE A 259 -17.97 -8.95 -19.74
CA ILE A 259 -17.55 -9.09 -21.15
C ILE A 259 -16.60 -7.93 -21.57
N GLY A 260 -16.41 -6.92 -20.72
CA GLY A 260 -15.53 -5.78 -21.01
C GLY A 260 -14.05 -6.18 -21.05
N ALA A 261 -13.29 -5.60 -21.99
CA ALA A 261 -11.83 -5.76 -22.01
C ALA A 261 -11.06 -4.49 -22.44
N ILE A 262 -11.70 -3.52 -23.13
CA ILE A 262 -11.00 -2.34 -23.67
C ILE A 262 -11.69 -1.00 -23.33
N SER A 263 -13.02 -0.94 -23.27
CA SER A 263 -13.73 0.32 -22.94
C SER A 263 -13.75 0.63 -21.43
N ALA A 264 -13.60 -0.39 -20.58
CA ALA A 264 -13.68 -0.26 -19.13
C ALA A 264 -12.66 0.73 -18.55
N PHE A 265 -11.50 0.87 -19.20
CA PHE A 265 -10.45 1.83 -18.84
C PHE A 265 -10.91 3.30 -18.86
N PHE A 266 -11.96 3.61 -19.61
CA PHE A 266 -12.47 4.98 -19.79
C PHE A 266 -13.92 5.14 -19.32
N THR A 267 -14.51 4.10 -18.72
CA THR A 267 -15.93 4.10 -18.36
C THR A 267 -16.20 3.66 -16.93
N ASN A 268 -15.19 3.54 -16.07
CA ASN A 268 -15.35 3.01 -14.70
C ASN A 268 -16.13 1.70 -14.68
N GLY A 269 -15.54 0.66 -15.26
CA GLY A 269 -16.24 -0.60 -15.54
C GLY A 269 -15.46 -1.87 -15.18
N SER A 270 -16.17 -2.98 -15.24
CA SER A 270 -15.64 -4.30 -14.97
C SER A 270 -15.13 -5.02 -16.22
N VAL A 271 -14.12 -5.87 -16.02
CA VAL A 271 -13.55 -6.74 -17.06
C VAL A 271 -13.49 -8.18 -16.60
N LYS A 272 -13.49 -9.13 -17.54
CA LYS A 272 -13.49 -10.57 -17.19
C LYS A 272 -12.28 -11.00 -16.35
N ARG A 273 -11.12 -10.48 -16.73
CA ARG A 273 -9.81 -10.82 -16.19
C ARG A 273 -8.84 -9.69 -16.52
N ILE A 274 -7.97 -9.38 -15.57
CA ILE A 274 -6.87 -8.42 -15.65
C ILE A 274 -5.58 -9.21 -15.60
N GLU A 275 -4.74 -9.08 -16.62
CA GLU A 275 -3.38 -9.60 -16.67
C GLU A 275 -2.37 -8.49 -16.29
N ALA A 276 -1.11 -8.86 -16.06
CA ALA A 276 -0.04 -7.92 -15.71
C ALA A 276 0.14 -6.78 -16.74
N GLN A 277 0.01 -7.08 -18.04
CA GLN A 277 0.10 -6.06 -19.08
C GLN A 277 -1.04 -5.04 -19.00
N ASP A 278 -2.23 -5.46 -18.57
CA ASP A 278 -3.41 -4.60 -18.47
C ASP A 278 -3.23 -3.61 -17.31
N VAL A 279 -2.64 -4.05 -16.19
CA VAL A 279 -2.26 -3.15 -15.08
C VAL A 279 -1.26 -2.10 -15.55
N THR A 280 -0.21 -2.54 -16.25
CA THR A 280 0.81 -1.64 -16.79
C THR A 280 0.16 -0.59 -17.70
N GLN A 281 -0.69 -1.03 -18.63
CA GLN A 281 -1.33 -0.16 -19.60
C GLN A 281 -2.36 0.77 -18.95
N ALA A 282 -3.11 0.29 -17.95
CA ALA A 282 -4.06 1.10 -17.18
C ALA A 282 -3.35 2.33 -16.60
N PHE A 283 -2.28 2.08 -15.86
CA PHE A 283 -1.55 3.12 -15.16
C PHE A 283 -0.83 4.06 -16.12
N LYS A 284 -0.26 3.55 -17.22
CA LYS A 284 0.34 4.40 -18.26
C LYS A 284 -0.66 5.33 -18.93
N ASN A 285 -1.92 4.89 -19.05
CA ASN A 285 -3.00 5.69 -19.64
C ASN A 285 -3.66 6.67 -18.66
N GLY A 286 -3.18 6.74 -17.42
CA GLY A 286 -3.72 7.63 -16.38
C GLY A 286 -4.78 7.00 -15.46
N GLY A 287 -5.08 5.70 -15.60
CA GLY A 287 -6.02 5.03 -14.71
C GLY A 287 -5.53 4.99 -13.26
N ASN A 288 -6.44 5.14 -12.30
CA ASN A 288 -6.08 5.23 -10.88
C ASN A 288 -6.12 3.88 -10.18
N ILE A 289 -7.30 3.26 -10.07
CA ILE A 289 -7.51 2.06 -9.27
C ILE A 289 -7.66 0.85 -10.18
N VAL A 290 -6.89 -0.20 -9.88
CA VAL A 290 -7.06 -1.54 -10.45
C VAL A 290 -7.37 -2.52 -9.33
N ASN A 291 -8.61 -2.99 -9.27
CA ASN A 291 -9.07 -3.98 -8.30
C ASN A 291 -9.01 -5.39 -8.87
N LEU A 292 -8.25 -6.25 -8.20
CA LEU A 292 -7.96 -7.60 -8.65
C LEU A 292 -8.81 -8.64 -7.91
N ASP A 293 -9.28 -9.63 -8.65
CA ASP A 293 -9.67 -10.94 -8.14
C ASP A 293 -8.41 -11.79 -7.91
N ASN A 294 -8.47 -12.67 -6.90
CA ASN A 294 -7.44 -13.63 -6.55
C ASN A 294 -6.04 -13.00 -6.40
N LEU A 295 -5.96 -11.87 -5.69
CA LEU A 295 -4.70 -11.20 -5.38
C LEU A 295 -3.83 -12.11 -4.50
N THR A 296 -2.61 -12.42 -4.92
CA THR A 296 -1.64 -13.24 -4.17
C THR A 296 -0.25 -12.60 -4.15
N TYR A 297 0.59 -13.00 -3.18
CA TYR A 297 1.94 -12.43 -3.00
C TYR A 297 2.93 -12.78 -4.13
N ASN A 298 2.58 -13.73 -4.99
CA ASN A 298 3.36 -14.17 -6.15
C ASN A 298 2.67 -13.80 -7.48
N ASP A 299 1.81 -12.79 -7.43
CA ASP A 299 1.04 -12.30 -8.57
C ASP A 299 1.86 -11.28 -9.37
N SER A 300 2.11 -11.56 -10.64
CA SER A 300 2.86 -10.66 -11.53
C SER A 300 2.18 -9.30 -11.74
N ARG A 301 0.87 -9.19 -11.42
CA ARG A 301 0.12 -7.93 -11.45
C ARG A 301 0.57 -6.96 -10.35
N LEU A 302 1.12 -7.45 -9.25
CA LEU A 302 1.74 -6.61 -8.22
C LEU A 302 3.00 -5.93 -8.77
N GLU A 303 3.86 -6.68 -9.44
CA GLU A 303 5.07 -6.15 -10.08
C GLU A 303 4.73 -5.18 -11.22
N ALA A 304 3.68 -5.47 -11.99
CA ALA A 304 3.19 -4.58 -13.04
C ALA A 304 2.65 -3.22 -12.54
N GLY A 305 2.26 -3.15 -11.26
CA GLY A 305 1.87 -1.89 -10.62
C GLY A 305 3.06 -1.03 -10.18
N ILE A 306 4.28 -1.54 -10.26
CA ILE A 306 5.48 -0.77 -10.00
C ILE A 306 5.78 0.01 -11.28
N TRP A 307 5.90 1.33 -11.20
CA TRP A 307 6.22 2.23 -12.31
C TRP A 307 7.54 3.00 -12.09
N SER A 308 8.05 3.05 -10.85
CA SER A 308 9.24 3.79 -10.42
C SER A 308 10.53 2.96 -10.45
N TRP A 309 11.02 2.46 -9.32
CA TRP A 309 12.29 1.77 -9.10
C TRP A 309 12.53 0.59 -10.03
N ASP A 310 13.74 0.46 -10.58
CA ASP A 310 14.13 -0.69 -11.39
C ASP A 310 14.38 -1.91 -10.52
N VAL A 311 14.45 -3.10 -11.13
CA VAL A 311 14.61 -4.37 -10.43
C VAL A 311 15.84 -4.35 -9.52
N ASN A 312 15.60 -4.55 -8.23
CA ASN A 312 16.52 -4.47 -7.10
C ASN A 312 16.92 -3.07 -6.61
N GLU A 313 16.33 -2.00 -7.16
CA GLU A 313 16.51 -0.63 -6.69
C GLU A 313 15.43 -0.18 -5.70
N PRO A 314 15.73 0.79 -4.81
CA PRO A 314 17.06 1.36 -4.56
C PRO A 314 17.95 0.37 -3.81
N ASN A 315 19.24 0.29 -4.18
CA ASN A 315 20.16 -0.74 -3.68
C ASN A 315 21.25 -0.20 -2.73
N ASN A 316 21.41 1.12 -2.63
CA ASN A 316 22.43 1.84 -1.89
C ASN A 316 23.85 1.23 -2.05
N TRP A 317 24.24 0.98 -3.30
CA TRP A 317 25.54 0.44 -3.67
C TRP A 317 26.66 1.34 -3.16
N GLY A 318 27.52 0.77 -2.30
CA GLY A 318 28.62 1.51 -1.69
C GLY A 318 28.23 2.34 -0.46
N GLY A 319 26.94 2.40 -0.11
CA GLY A 319 26.44 3.12 1.06
C GLY A 319 26.43 4.64 0.91
N ASN A 320 26.32 5.15 -0.32
CA ASN A 320 26.38 6.57 -0.66
C ASN A 320 25.47 6.96 -1.85
N GLN A 321 24.40 6.22 -2.12
CA GLN A 321 23.44 6.53 -3.18
C GLN A 321 22.13 7.03 -2.59
N ASP A 322 22.02 8.35 -2.42
CA ASP A 322 20.90 8.96 -1.71
C ASP A 322 19.95 9.78 -2.61
N CYS A 323 20.23 9.84 -3.93
CA CYS A 323 19.50 10.67 -4.88
C CYS A 323 18.94 9.86 -6.05
N ALA A 324 17.67 10.06 -6.40
CA ALA A 324 17.03 9.27 -7.44
C ALA A 324 17.27 9.83 -8.84
N VAL A 325 17.48 8.92 -9.79
CA VAL A 325 17.49 9.18 -11.24
C VAL A 325 16.41 8.39 -11.95
N GLN A 326 15.91 8.89 -13.08
CA GLN A 326 15.21 8.04 -14.04
C GLN A 326 16.19 7.50 -15.09
N TRP A 327 16.36 6.18 -15.15
CA TRP A 327 17.22 5.45 -16.10
C TRP A 327 16.58 5.26 -17.48
N GLY A 328 17.35 4.81 -18.48
CA GLY A 328 17.00 4.81 -19.90
C GLY A 328 15.78 3.95 -20.23
N ASN A 329 15.51 2.91 -19.42
CA ASN A 329 14.30 2.09 -19.53
C ASN A 329 13.04 2.77 -18.95
N GLY A 330 13.19 3.93 -18.29
CA GLY A 330 12.12 4.67 -17.61
C GLY A 330 11.97 4.34 -16.13
N ARG A 331 12.73 3.37 -15.63
CA ARG A 331 12.74 2.98 -14.20
C ARG A 331 13.70 3.85 -13.41
N TRP A 332 13.57 3.82 -12.10
CA TRP A 332 14.37 4.64 -11.21
C TRP A 332 15.52 3.85 -10.62
N ASP A 333 16.62 4.55 -10.37
CA ASP A 333 17.81 4.05 -9.71
C ASP A 333 18.22 5.08 -8.66
N ASP A 334 18.87 4.65 -7.58
CA ASP A 334 19.52 5.54 -6.63
C ASP A 334 20.97 5.77 -7.05
N ALA A 335 21.46 6.99 -6.90
CA ALA A 335 22.78 7.38 -7.35
C ALA A 335 23.45 8.30 -6.35
N ASP A 336 24.79 8.29 -6.36
CA ASP A 336 25.58 9.25 -5.60
C ASP A 336 25.19 10.66 -6.07
N CYS A 337 24.70 11.47 -5.14
CA CYS A 337 24.19 12.82 -5.40
C CYS A 337 25.22 13.77 -6.04
N SER A 338 26.52 13.43 -5.96
CA SER A 338 27.62 14.16 -6.59
C SER A 338 27.85 13.82 -8.07
N ASN A 339 27.14 12.83 -8.62
CA ASN A 339 27.14 12.55 -10.05
C ASN A 339 26.55 13.73 -10.85
N GLN A 340 26.88 13.81 -12.14
CA GLN A 340 26.39 14.88 -13.01
C GLN A 340 25.36 14.34 -14.00
N HIS A 341 24.12 14.77 -13.86
CA HIS A 341 23.01 14.44 -14.76
C HIS A 341 22.18 15.70 -15.08
N PHE A 342 21.46 15.66 -16.20
CA PHE A 342 20.43 16.66 -16.47
C PHE A 342 19.27 16.48 -15.47
N PHE A 343 18.47 17.52 -15.27
CA PHE A 343 17.39 17.54 -14.29
C PHE A 343 16.03 17.43 -14.96
N ALA A 344 15.14 16.63 -14.38
CA ALA A 344 13.74 16.52 -14.80
C ALA A 344 12.95 17.74 -14.30
N CYS A 345 12.60 18.62 -15.23
CA CYS A 345 11.89 19.84 -14.94
C CYS A 345 10.42 19.72 -15.39
N GLN A 346 9.49 20.09 -14.52
CA GLN A 346 8.06 20.06 -14.81
C GLN A 346 7.50 21.48 -14.84
N HIS A 347 6.74 21.81 -15.88
CA HIS A 347 6.09 23.12 -16.01
C HIS A 347 5.05 23.32 -14.89
N ASN A 348 4.91 24.54 -14.36
CA ASN A 348 4.01 24.82 -13.24
C ASN A 348 2.52 24.77 -13.61
N GLU A 349 2.16 25.30 -14.78
CA GLU A 349 0.77 25.28 -15.24
C GLU A 349 0.38 24.03 -16.06
N THR A 350 1.20 23.61 -17.02
CA THR A 350 0.84 22.56 -17.99
C THR A 350 1.23 21.15 -17.55
N ASN A 351 2.06 21.01 -16.52
CA ASN A 351 2.70 19.76 -16.09
C ASN A 351 3.55 19.07 -17.18
N GLU A 352 3.90 19.77 -18.26
CA GLU A 352 4.79 19.27 -19.30
C GLU A 352 6.21 19.05 -18.75
N TRP A 353 6.83 17.94 -19.16
CA TRP A 353 8.20 17.60 -18.79
C TRP A 353 9.20 18.13 -19.82
N ASN A 354 10.28 18.71 -19.32
CA ASN A 354 11.46 19.09 -20.09
C ASN A 354 12.73 18.80 -19.28
N LEU A 355 13.89 18.88 -19.92
CA LEU A 355 15.17 18.76 -19.23
C LEU A 355 15.83 20.12 -19.06
N SER A 356 16.61 20.25 -18.01
CA SER A 356 17.55 21.36 -17.84
C SER A 356 18.48 21.52 -19.06
N THR A 357 19.01 22.72 -19.26
CA THR A 357 19.96 22.99 -20.36
C THR A 357 21.38 22.52 -20.08
N TYR A 358 21.67 22.08 -18.85
CA TYR A 358 22.97 21.59 -18.41
C TYR A 358 22.81 20.49 -17.35
N SER A 359 23.88 19.73 -17.13
CA SER A 359 23.98 18.71 -16.10
C SER A 359 24.83 19.18 -14.93
N ASP A 360 24.43 18.87 -13.70
CA ASP A 360 25.21 19.11 -12.48
C ASP A 360 24.81 18.10 -11.37
N ILE A 361 25.28 18.32 -10.15
CA ILE A 361 24.95 17.55 -8.94
C ILE A 361 23.47 17.73 -8.56
N TRP A 362 22.88 16.73 -7.90
CA TRP A 362 21.43 16.68 -7.63
C TRP A 362 20.89 17.95 -6.95
N SER A 363 21.65 18.55 -6.02
CA SER A 363 21.22 19.74 -5.27
C SER A 363 21.05 21.01 -6.10
N ASP A 364 21.54 21.03 -7.34
CA ASP A 364 21.39 22.19 -8.23
C ASP A 364 20.08 22.15 -9.05
N GLY A 365 19.26 21.10 -8.89
CA GLY A 365 18.10 20.87 -9.74
C GLY A 365 17.10 22.01 -9.80
N GLU A 366 16.80 22.65 -8.66
CA GLU A 366 15.87 23.80 -8.65
C GLU A 366 16.41 24.96 -9.51
N ASN A 367 17.68 25.34 -9.33
CA ASN A 367 18.30 26.39 -10.15
C ASN A 367 18.30 26.02 -11.64
N ALA A 368 18.59 24.75 -11.95
CA ALA A 368 18.64 24.26 -13.31
C ALA A 368 17.27 24.30 -14.00
N CYS A 369 16.19 24.05 -13.27
CA CYS A 369 14.83 24.12 -13.79
C CYS A 369 14.29 25.56 -13.86
N ASP A 370 14.62 26.42 -12.89
CA ASP A 370 14.25 27.85 -12.90
C ASP A 370 14.75 28.59 -14.17
N ILE A 371 15.90 28.19 -14.70
CA ILE A 371 16.48 28.78 -15.93
C ILE A 371 15.58 28.55 -17.16
N LEU A 372 14.76 27.49 -17.17
CA LEU A 372 13.81 27.24 -18.26
C LEU A 372 12.60 28.18 -18.23
N GLY A 373 12.42 28.96 -17.15
CA GLY A 373 11.28 29.84 -16.94
C GLY A 373 10.29 29.23 -15.96
N ASP A 374 9.05 28.97 -16.41
CA ASP A 374 7.96 28.49 -15.54
C ASP A 374 8.03 26.96 -15.26
N TYR A 375 9.20 26.49 -14.84
CA TYR A 375 9.48 25.09 -14.53
C TYR A 375 10.03 24.95 -13.11
N ARG A 376 9.85 23.77 -12.51
CA ARG A 376 10.41 23.38 -11.21
C ARG A 376 11.10 22.03 -11.29
N PHE A 377 12.04 21.76 -10.40
CA PHE A 377 12.62 20.43 -10.29
C PHE A 377 11.59 19.49 -9.65
N SER A 378 11.24 18.40 -10.33
CA SER A 378 10.07 17.61 -9.96
C SER A 378 10.32 16.10 -10.03
N VAL A 379 9.37 15.34 -9.50
CA VAL A 379 9.34 13.89 -9.53
C VAL A 379 8.03 13.40 -10.17
N PRO A 380 8.05 12.37 -11.03
CA PRO A 380 6.81 11.76 -11.50
C PRO A 380 6.01 11.16 -10.35
N LYS A 381 4.70 11.41 -10.32
CA LYS A 381 3.79 10.97 -9.26
C LYS A 381 3.04 9.69 -9.60
N ASN A 382 3.04 9.30 -10.87
CA ASN A 382 2.35 8.12 -11.37
C ASN A 382 3.01 7.61 -12.66
N SER A 383 2.52 6.47 -13.15
CA SER A 383 3.04 5.81 -14.35
C SER A 383 2.91 6.69 -15.61
N GLN A 384 1.82 7.45 -15.75
CA GLN A 384 1.61 8.34 -16.89
C GLN A 384 2.66 9.46 -16.92
N GLU A 385 2.90 10.15 -15.79
CA GLU A 385 3.94 11.16 -15.68
C GLU A 385 5.34 10.57 -15.88
N ASN A 386 5.59 9.36 -15.37
CA ASN A 386 6.89 8.72 -15.50
C ASN A 386 7.21 8.38 -16.96
N GLU A 387 6.23 7.90 -17.74
CA GLU A 387 6.39 7.70 -19.18
C GLU A 387 6.51 9.04 -19.94
N ALA A 388 5.79 10.09 -19.51
CA ALA A 388 5.93 11.42 -20.11
C ALA A 388 7.36 11.98 -19.91
N LEU A 389 7.94 11.84 -18.72
CA LEU A 389 9.34 12.19 -18.46
C LEU A 389 10.30 11.34 -19.31
N LYS A 390 10.05 10.03 -19.42
CA LYS A 390 10.88 9.14 -20.25
C LYS A 390 10.87 9.58 -21.72
N SER A 391 9.71 10.01 -22.23
CA SER A 391 9.58 10.56 -23.58
C SER A 391 10.32 11.89 -23.73
N ALA A 392 10.17 12.82 -22.78
CA ALA A 392 10.87 14.11 -22.78
C ALA A 392 12.40 13.94 -22.71
N LYS A 393 12.88 12.91 -22.02
CA LYS A 393 14.30 12.58 -21.89
C LYS A 393 14.96 12.23 -23.23
N GLY A 394 14.21 11.80 -24.24
CA GLY A 394 14.69 11.70 -25.62
C GLY A 394 15.89 10.76 -25.84
N GLY A 395 16.10 9.77 -24.97
CA GLY A 395 17.20 8.81 -25.06
C GLY A 395 18.44 9.13 -24.21
N ILE A 396 18.44 10.23 -23.44
CA ILE A 396 19.45 10.45 -22.40
C ILE A 396 19.38 9.31 -21.37
N SER A 397 20.55 8.83 -20.93
CA SER A 397 20.64 7.64 -20.07
C SER A 397 20.02 7.88 -18.71
N HIS A 398 20.43 8.92 -18.00
CA HIS A 398 19.97 9.27 -16.65
C HIS A 398 19.62 10.75 -16.56
N VAL A 399 18.55 11.03 -15.82
CA VAL A 399 18.19 12.39 -15.41
C VAL A 399 17.86 12.36 -13.93
N TRP A 400 18.31 13.37 -13.20
CA TRP A 400 17.90 13.57 -11.81
C TRP A 400 16.39 13.79 -11.74
N ILE A 401 15.75 13.19 -10.74
CA ILE A 401 14.37 13.47 -10.35
C ILE A 401 14.38 13.98 -8.91
N ASN A 402 13.40 14.80 -8.54
CA ASN A 402 13.36 15.44 -7.22
C ASN A 402 12.88 14.48 -6.12
N ALA A 403 13.66 13.41 -5.88
CA ALA A 403 13.48 12.46 -4.80
C ALA A 403 14.83 12.02 -4.21
N ASN A 404 14.88 11.89 -2.89
CA ASN A 404 16.07 11.53 -2.12
C ASN A 404 15.69 10.84 -0.80
N ASP A 405 16.64 10.21 -0.14
CA ASP A 405 16.54 9.71 1.24
C ASP A 405 17.66 10.23 2.15
N LEU A 406 18.33 11.33 1.76
CA LEU A 406 19.41 12.02 2.47
C LEU A 406 19.14 12.27 3.97
N SER A 407 17.88 12.51 4.34
CA SER A 407 17.50 12.79 5.74
C SER A 407 17.37 11.53 6.59
N ASN A 408 16.98 10.41 5.99
CA ASN A 408 16.79 9.14 6.66
C ASN A 408 16.87 7.99 5.65
N GLU A 409 18.02 7.32 5.64
CA GLU A 409 18.34 6.15 4.80
C GLU A 409 17.14 5.19 4.64
N GLY A 410 16.82 4.85 3.40
CA GLY A 410 15.71 3.98 3.02
C GLY A 410 14.33 4.64 3.09
N THR A 411 14.24 5.92 3.46
CA THR A 411 12.98 6.70 3.49
C THR A 411 12.98 7.76 2.42
N TRP A 412 12.59 7.34 1.22
CA TRP A 412 12.48 8.21 0.05
C TRP A 412 11.35 9.23 0.17
N VAL A 413 11.70 10.48 -0.06
CA VAL A 413 10.80 11.65 -0.03
C VAL A 413 10.98 12.49 -1.29
N SER A 414 9.95 13.26 -1.62
CA SER A 414 10.03 14.37 -2.58
C SER A 414 9.89 15.68 -1.79
N PRO A 415 10.89 16.58 -1.84
CA PRO A 415 10.93 17.84 -1.07
C PRO A 415 9.77 18.81 -1.31
#